data_AF-L1QMR1-F1
#
_entry.id   AF-L1QMR1-F1
#
_cell.length_a   1.000
_cell.length_b   1.000
_cell.length_c   1.000
_cell.angle_alpha   90.00
_cell.angle_beta   90.00
_cell.angle_gamma   90.00
#
_symmetry.space_group_name_H-M   'P 1'
#
loop_
_entity.id
_entity.type
_entity.pdbx_description
1 polymer ?
#
loop_
_entity_poly.entity_id
_entity_poly.type
_entity_poly.pdbx_seq_one_letter_code
_entity_poly.pdbx_strand_id
1 'polypeptide(L)'
;MLYGREFTGVMNMEKVILKSFYVSNFKSFKDEISFTTEIDYSKKEYLERNTFEEKEEVYNKVSYIYGANGSGKTNFCRAIGWLKSIIALSPIIAFNVKSL
;
A
#
# COMPACT_ATOMS: atom_id res chain seq x y z
N MET A 1 0.06 41.28 -4.16
CA MET A 1 0.22 40.38 -2.99
C MET A 1 -1.02 39.52 -2.91
N LEU A 2 -1.03 38.39 -3.64
CA LEU A 2 -2.12 37.42 -3.61
C LEU A 2 -1.69 36.30 -2.67
N TYR A 3 -2.41 36.18 -1.55
CA TYR A 3 -2.21 35.15 -0.55
C TYR A 3 -2.35 33.76 -1.18
N GLY A 4 -1.36 32.90 -0.92
CA GLY A 4 -1.32 31.54 -1.40
C GLY A 4 -2.56 30.76 -0.98
N ARG A 5 -3.26 30.21 -1.99
CA ARG A 5 -3.97 28.95 -1.83
C ARG A 5 -3.07 27.89 -2.41
N GLU A 6 -2.46 27.09 -1.53
CA GLU A 6 -1.92 25.80 -1.95
C GLU A 6 -3.09 24.98 -2.50
N PHE A 7 -3.08 24.73 -3.80
CA PHE A 7 -3.96 23.76 -4.44
C PHE A 7 -3.59 22.38 -3.91
N THR A 8 -4.13 22.01 -2.76
CA THR A 8 -4.20 20.63 -2.29
C THR A 8 -5.35 19.96 -3.03
N GLY A 9 -5.17 19.78 -4.35
CA GLY A 9 -6.01 18.92 -5.17
C GLY A 9 -5.75 17.47 -4.81
N VAL A 10 -6.14 17.05 -3.61
CA VAL A 10 -6.25 15.64 -3.27
C VAL A 10 -7.48 15.16 -4.01
N MET A 11 -7.27 14.46 -5.13
CA MET A 11 -8.31 13.66 -5.78
C MET A 11 -9.12 12.94 -4.71
N ASN A 12 -10.45 13.02 -4.74
CA ASN A 12 -11.30 12.07 -4.01
C ASN A 12 -11.04 10.69 -4.63
N MET A 13 -9.96 10.06 -4.18
CA MET A 13 -9.61 8.72 -4.58
C MET A 13 -10.60 7.83 -3.85
N GLU A 14 -11.38 7.05 -4.60
CA GLU A 14 -12.09 5.92 -4.01
C GLU A 14 -11.13 5.13 -3.13
N LYS A 15 -11.68 4.39 -2.16
CA LYS A 15 -10.92 3.59 -1.21
C LYS A 15 -9.84 2.76 -1.92
N VAL A 16 -8.58 3.14 -1.76
CA VAL A 16 -7.44 2.41 -2.33
C VAL A 16 -7.03 1.30 -1.39
N ILE A 17 -7.01 0.07 -1.90
CA ILE A 17 -6.67 -1.14 -1.15
C ILE A 17 -5.41 -1.74 -1.78
N LEU A 18 -4.37 -1.94 -0.96
CA LEU A 18 -3.20 -2.69 -1.37
C LEU A 18 -3.50 -4.18 -1.26
N LYS A 19 -3.93 -4.81 -2.36
CA LYS A 19 -4.21 -6.26 -2.39
C LYS A 19 -2.95 -7.08 -2.10
N SER A 20 -1.97 -7.01 -3.00
CA SER A 20 -0.72 -7.78 -2.91
C SER A 20 0.46 -6.97 -3.46
N PHE A 21 1.64 -7.23 -2.92
CA PHE A 21 2.90 -6.56 -3.26
C PHE A 21 4.04 -7.57 -3.32
N TYR A 22 4.86 -7.46 -4.36
CA TYR A 22 6.01 -8.32 -4.59
C TYR A 22 7.21 -7.45 -4.96
N VAL A 23 8.38 -7.81 -4.45
CA VAL A 23 9.62 -7.11 -4.79
C VAL A 23 10.80 -8.07 -4.75
N SER A 24 11.69 -7.95 -5.74
CA SER A 24 12.96 -8.67 -5.84
C SER A 24 14.09 -7.69 -6.12
N ASN A 25 15.34 -8.11 -5.89
CA ASN A 25 16.53 -7.28 -6.11
C ASN A 25 16.45 -5.87 -5.47
N PHE A 26 15.90 -5.77 -4.26
CA PHE A 26 15.68 -4.51 -3.55
C PHE A 26 16.43 -4.48 -2.22
N LYS A 27 17.50 -3.68 -2.16
CA LYS A 27 18.35 -3.50 -0.96
C LYS A 27 18.81 -4.86 -0.41
N SER A 28 18.26 -5.30 0.72
CA SER A 28 18.62 -6.57 1.38
C SER A 28 17.89 -7.78 0.81
N PHE A 29 16.90 -7.59 -0.06
CA PHE A 29 16.15 -8.67 -0.69
C PHE A 29 16.76 -9.00 -2.04
N LYS A 30 17.53 -10.09 -2.09
CA LYS A 30 18.01 -10.66 -3.36
C LYS A 30 16.85 -11.37 -4.05
N ASP A 31 16.26 -12.33 -3.34
CA ASP A 31 15.13 -13.12 -3.81
C ASP A 31 13.82 -12.32 -3.64
N GLU A 32 12.77 -12.79 -4.30
CA GLU A 32 11.44 -12.20 -4.20
C GLU A 32 10.88 -12.36 -2.78
N ILE A 33 10.28 -11.27 -2.30
CA ILE A 33 9.41 -11.31 -1.13
C ILE A 33 7.99 -10.93 -1.54
N SER A 34 7.03 -11.60 -0.94
CA SER A 34 5.60 -11.39 -1.17
C SER A 34 4.91 -10.90 0.10
N PHE A 35 3.99 -9.95 -0.06
CA PHE A 35 3.10 -9.48 0.99
C PHE A 35 1.70 -9.34 0.43
N THR A 36 0.69 -9.82 1.16
CA THR A 36 -0.71 -9.67 0.79
C THR A 36 -1.51 -9.20 2.00
N THR A 37 -2.50 -8.35 1.75
CA THR A 37 -3.52 -8.01 2.75
C THR A 37 -4.74 -8.92 2.63
N GLU A 38 -4.83 -9.77 1.60
CA GLU A 38 -5.88 -10.77 1.48
C GLU A 38 -5.88 -11.67 2.71
N ILE A 39 -7.10 -12.04 3.10
CA ILE A 39 -7.30 -12.82 4.30
C ILE A 39 -6.74 -14.23 4.16
N ASP A 40 -6.09 -14.69 5.21
CA ASP A 40 -5.77 -16.09 5.39
C ASP A 40 -6.91 -16.74 6.19
N TYR A 41 -7.86 -17.37 5.48
CA TYR A 41 -9.03 -18.01 6.09
C TYR A 41 -8.69 -19.10 7.11
N SER A 42 -7.43 -19.57 7.16
CA SER A 42 -6.97 -20.51 8.19
C SER A 42 -6.83 -19.86 9.57
N LYS A 43 -6.71 -18.53 9.66
CA LYS A 43 -6.45 -17.79 10.91
C LYS A 43 -7.71 -17.18 11.51
N LYS A 44 -8.57 -18.06 12.04
CA LYS A 44 -9.91 -17.73 12.57
C LYS A 44 -9.94 -16.60 13.61
N GLU A 45 -8.91 -16.46 14.43
CA GLU A 45 -8.79 -15.42 15.46
C GLU A 45 -8.88 -13.99 14.92
N TYR A 46 -8.35 -13.75 13.71
CA TYR A 46 -8.29 -12.41 13.13
C TYR A 46 -9.50 -12.07 12.25
N LEU A 47 -10.30 -13.07 11.88
CA LEU A 47 -11.41 -12.94 10.93
C LEU A 47 -12.50 -11.98 11.43
N GLU A 48 -12.80 -11.98 12.73
CA GLU A 48 -13.95 -11.23 13.26
C GLU A 48 -13.64 -9.76 13.56
N ARG A 49 -12.37 -9.42 13.84
CA ARG A 49 -11.99 -8.08 14.34
C ARG A 49 -11.11 -7.28 13.38
N ASN A 50 -10.23 -7.96 12.64
CA ASN A 50 -9.19 -7.32 11.85
C ASN A 50 -9.46 -7.40 10.34
N THR A 51 -10.72 -7.50 9.92
CA THR A 51 -11.08 -7.65 8.52
C THR A 51 -12.03 -6.55 8.05
N PHE A 52 -12.01 -6.30 6.75
CA PHE A 52 -13.05 -5.55 6.06
C PHE A 52 -13.27 -6.16 4.67
N GLU A 53 -14.47 -5.97 4.14
CA GLU A 53 -14.84 -6.45 2.82
C GLU A 53 -14.79 -5.29 1.81
N GLU A 54 -14.40 -5.61 0.58
CA GLU A 54 -14.56 -4.76 -0.59
C GLU A 54 -14.94 -5.63 -1.78
N LYS A 55 -16.12 -5.38 -2.36
CA LYS A 55 -16.70 -6.23 -3.41
C LYS A 55 -16.82 -7.69 -2.92
N GLU A 56 -16.15 -8.62 -3.59
CA GLU A 56 -16.17 -10.07 -3.29
C GLU A 56 -14.89 -10.53 -2.56
N GLU A 57 -14.03 -9.59 -2.15
CA GLU A 57 -12.75 -9.88 -1.49
C GLU A 57 -12.72 -9.37 -0.04
N VAL A 58 -12.00 -10.10 0.80
CA VAL A 58 -11.84 -9.80 2.23
C VAL A 58 -10.37 -9.53 2.54
N TYR A 59 -10.10 -8.42 3.22
CA TYR A 59 -8.76 -7.95 3.51
C TYR A 59 -8.55 -7.69 4.99
N ASN A 60 -7.29 -7.75 5.42
CA ASN A 60 -6.86 -7.36 6.75
C ASN A 60 -6.88 -5.83 6.92
N LYS A 61 -7.56 -5.32 7.95
CA LYS A 61 -7.52 -3.89 8.34
C LYS A 61 -6.12 -3.46 8.75
N VAL A 62 -5.44 -4.31 9.52
CA VAL A 62 -4.07 -4.11 10.01
C VAL A 62 -3.23 -5.32 9.62
N SER A 63 -2.07 -5.08 9.01
CA SER A 63 -1.12 -6.13 8.68
C SER A 63 0.14 -6.02 9.55
N TYR A 64 0.63 -7.16 10.02
CA TYR A 64 1.78 -7.24 10.90
C TYR A 64 3.04 -7.60 10.12
N ILE A 65 4.09 -6.78 10.26
CA ILE A 65 5.42 -7.04 9.69
C ILE A 65 6.38 -7.30 10.86
N TYR A 66 6.74 -8.56 11.07
CA TYR A 66 7.58 -9.01 12.17
C TYR A 66 8.71 -9.94 11.68
N GLY A 67 9.69 -10.20 12.54
CA GLY A 67 10.87 -11.01 12.22
C GLY A 67 12.10 -10.59 13.04
N ALA A 68 13.20 -11.33 12.90
CA ALA A 68 14.45 -11.08 13.64
C ALA A 68 15.08 -9.71 13.31
N ASN A 69 16.01 -9.24 14.15
CA ASN A 69 16.81 -8.06 13.82
C ASN A 69 17.65 -8.33 12.56
N GLY A 70 17.74 -7.34 11.68
CA GLY A 70 18.40 -7.51 10.37
C GLY A 70 17.58 -8.26 9.31
N SER A 71 16.37 -8.74 9.61
CA SER A 71 15.53 -9.49 8.64
C SER A 71 14.95 -8.66 7.48
N GLY A 72 15.35 -7.40 7.34
CA GLY A 72 14.92 -6.53 6.23
C GLY A 72 13.61 -5.77 6.44
N LYS A 73 12.94 -5.82 7.61
CA LYS A 73 11.66 -5.11 7.87
C LYS A 73 11.67 -3.63 7.44
N THR A 74 12.71 -2.88 7.81
CA THR A 74 12.86 -1.47 7.39
C THR A 74 13.00 -1.33 5.87
N ASN A 75 13.66 -2.28 5.21
CA ASN A 75 13.79 -2.27 3.75
C ASN A 75 12.47 -2.63 3.06
N PHE A 76 11.64 -3.50 3.66
CA PHE A 76 10.29 -3.75 3.18
C PHE A 76 9.44 -2.46 3.21
N CYS A 77 9.44 -1.73 4.33
CA CYS A 77 8.73 -0.45 4.41
C CYS A 77 9.24 0.58 3.38
N ARG A 78 10.55 0.57 3.09
CA ARG A 78 11.12 1.41 2.02
C ARG A 78 10.65 0.99 0.62
N ALA A 79 10.44 -0.30 0.37
CA ALA A 79 9.89 -0.77 -0.90
C ALA A 79 8.45 -0.30 -1.09
N ILE A 80 7.61 -0.39 -0.05
CA ILE A 80 6.25 0.18 -0.05
C ILE A 80 6.26 1.70 -0.25
N GLY A 81 7.18 2.41 0.42
CA GLY A 81 7.36 3.85 0.22
C GLY A 81 7.75 4.20 -1.22
N TRP A 82 8.62 3.39 -1.84
CA TRP A 82 9.01 3.56 -3.23
C TRP A 82 7.85 3.30 -4.20
N LEU A 83 7.04 2.26 -3.96
CA LEU A 83 5.79 2.01 -4.69
C LEU A 83 4.87 3.23 -4.62
N LYS A 84 4.67 3.80 -3.42
CA LYS A 84 3.86 5.01 -3.24
C LYS A 84 4.40 6.18 -4.06
N SER A 85 5.72 6.39 -4.09
CA SER A 85 6.35 7.43 -4.92
C SER A 85 6.12 7.20 -6.41
N ILE A 86 6.25 5.96 -6.90
CA ILE A 86 5.98 5.62 -8.30
C ILE A 86 4.53 5.92 -8.66
N ILE A 87 3.58 5.50 -7.81
CA ILE A 87 2.15 5.76 -8.02
C ILE A 87 1.89 7.26 -8.06
N ALA A 88 2.43 8.04 -7.11
CA ALA A 88 2.23 9.48 -7.05
C ALA A 88 2.84 10.24 -8.24
N LEU A 89 3.95 9.74 -8.79
CA LEU A 89 4.59 10.29 -9.99
C LEU A 89 3.95 9.79 -11.30
N SER A 90 3.03 8.83 -11.22
CA SER A 90 2.38 8.27 -12.40
C SER A 90 1.56 9.34 -13.12
N PRO A 91 1.82 9.59 -14.42
CA PRO A 91 1.05 10.55 -15.22
C PRO A 91 -0.46 10.25 -15.21
N ILE A 92 -0.85 8.99 -14.99
CA ILE A 92 -2.25 8.54 -14.94
C ILE A 92 -3.05 9.29 -13.85
N ILE A 93 -2.43 9.63 -12.72
CA ILE A 93 -3.09 10.44 -11.68
C ILE A 93 -3.12 11.92 -12.09
N ALA A 94 -2.05 12.42 -12.73
CA ALA A 94 -1.96 13.81 -13.17
C ALA A 94 -2.94 14.16 -14.31
N PHE A 95 -3.29 13.21 -15.18
CA PHE A 95 -4.27 13.42 -16.25
C PHE A 95 -5.72 13.42 -15.75
N ASN A 96 -6.07 12.59 -14.76
CA ASN A 96 -7.41 12.58 -14.16
C ASN A 96 -7.75 13.84 -13.34
N VAL A 97 -6.75 14.65 -12.98
CA VAL A 97 -6.93 15.96 -12.31
C VAL A 97 -7.24 17.09 -13.31
N LYS A 98 -6.88 16.94 -14.59
CA LYS A 98 -6.95 18.03 -15.59
C LYS A 98 -8.23 18.07 -16.44
N SER A 99 -9.15 17.13 -16.25
CA SER A 99 -10.38 17.00 -17.05
C SER A 99 -11.67 17.36 -16.30
N LEU A 100 -11.58 18.17 -15.24
CA LEU A 100 -12.69 18.89 -14.59
C LEU A 100 -12.49 20.39 -14.76
#